data_AF-A0A1I8FFX5-F1
#
_entry.id   AF-A0A1I8FFX5-F1
#
_cell.length_a   1.000
_cell.length_b   1.000
_cell.length_c   1.000
_cell.angle_alpha   90.00
_cell.angle_beta   90.00
_cell.angle_gamma   90.00
#
_symmetry.space_group_name_H-M   'P 1'
#
loop_
_entity.id
_entity.type
_entity.pdbx_description
1 polymer ?
#
loop_
_entity_poly.entity_id
_entity_poly.type
_entity_poly.pdbx_seq_one_letter_code
_entity_poly.pdbx_strand_id
1 'polypeptide(L)'
;VWPALSGRPGLWSLVLAAGHCLLVLPFGGAEFLLASGDRHLLWPLVANKEGLMSLPPYCAIYCAGAAIGRRLRVGTERQPPDLVAPATASHRGPAMGLTVASVKLPPIVTEPSRLLFNAGFLITCLAACCQVLLMLTIGRLLCLGSIDRSCSPVLALIGRCSLAYFLLANLLTGAVNLTVDTVAISDKLVAMGILIVYLICLVGSLPLLSMVIGAWQQRGLAGSRSKAE
;
A
#
# COMPACT_ATOMS: atom_id res chain seq x y z
N VAL A 1 -1.03 10.93 6.39
CA VAL A 1 -2.17 10.01 6.55
C VAL A 1 -3.40 10.76 6.10
N TRP A 2 -4.21 10.20 5.19
CA TRP A 2 -5.46 10.83 4.76
C TRP A 2 -6.32 11.15 6.00
N PRO A 3 -6.85 12.38 6.18
CA PRO A 3 -7.56 12.79 7.38
C PRO A 3 -8.67 11.82 7.82
N ALA A 4 -9.44 11.28 6.87
CA ALA A 4 -10.51 10.30 7.17
C ALA A 4 -9.99 8.98 7.79
N LEU A 5 -8.75 8.58 7.47
CA LEU A 5 -8.14 7.34 7.96
C LEU A 5 -7.25 7.56 9.20
N SER A 6 -7.13 8.80 9.68
CA SER A 6 -6.12 9.21 10.66
C SER A 6 -6.44 8.85 12.11
N GLY A 7 -7.72 8.80 12.51
CA GLY A 7 -8.11 8.53 13.89
C GLY A 7 -7.75 7.11 14.33
N ARG A 8 -8.26 6.10 13.62
CA ARG A 8 -8.08 4.67 13.94
C ARG A 8 -7.71 3.83 12.70
N PRO A 9 -6.52 4.03 12.08
CA PRO A 9 -6.06 3.27 10.92
C PRO A 9 -6.09 1.75 11.13
N GLY A 10 -5.80 1.24 12.33
CA GLY A 10 -5.90 -0.20 12.59
C GLY A 10 -7.32 -0.74 12.43
N LEU A 11 -8.33 0.01 12.87
CA LEU A 11 -9.74 -0.35 12.69
C LEU A 11 -10.14 -0.28 11.21
N TRP A 12 -9.75 0.80 10.52
CA TRP A 12 -10.01 0.95 9.08
C TRP A 12 -9.38 -0.17 8.25
N SER A 13 -8.18 -0.61 8.62
CA SER A 13 -7.55 -1.77 7.97
C SER A 13 -8.41 -3.02 8.07
N LEU A 14 -8.90 -3.34 9.28
CA LEU A 14 -9.78 -4.49 9.50
C LEU A 14 -11.10 -4.36 8.74
N VAL A 15 -11.74 -3.19 8.79
CA VAL A 15 -13.02 -2.93 8.11
C VAL A 15 -12.87 -3.09 6.60
N LEU A 16 -11.83 -2.51 6.00
CA LEU A 16 -11.59 -2.58 4.56
C LEU A 16 -11.23 -4.00 4.11
N ALA A 17 -10.37 -4.70 4.86
CA ALA A 17 -9.99 -6.08 4.56
C ALA A 17 -11.17 -7.05 4.72
N ALA A 18 -11.90 -6.96 5.84
CA ALA A 18 -13.07 -7.80 6.09
C ALA A 18 -14.21 -7.47 5.11
N GLY A 19 -14.44 -6.20 4.81
CA GLY A 19 -15.43 -5.79 3.81
C GLY A 19 -15.10 -6.37 2.43
N HIS A 20 -13.85 -6.30 2.01
CA HIS A 20 -13.44 -6.92 0.74
C HIS A 20 -13.64 -8.45 0.76
N CYS A 21 -13.13 -9.13 1.77
CA CYS A 21 -13.17 -10.59 1.84
C CYS A 21 -14.56 -11.19 2.10
N LEU A 22 -15.40 -10.51 2.89
CA LEU A 22 -16.70 -11.04 3.34
C LEU A 22 -17.89 -10.46 2.57
N LEU A 23 -17.76 -9.26 1.98
CA LEU A 23 -18.86 -8.58 1.28
C LEU A 23 -18.59 -8.44 -0.22
N VAL A 24 -17.37 -8.15 -0.65
CA VAL A 24 -17.10 -7.95 -2.08
C VAL A 24 -16.91 -9.29 -2.79
N LEU A 25 -16.05 -10.16 -2.27
CA LEU A 25 -15.75 -11.44 -2.94
C LEU A 25 -16.95 -12.39 -3.03
N PRO A 26 -17.73 -12.63 -1.97
CA PRO A 26 -18.84 -13.60 -2.03
C PRO A 26 -20.05 -13.10 -2.82
N PHE A 27 -20.28 -11.79 -2.88
CA PHE A 27 -21.44 -11.19 -3.55
C PHE A 27 -21.13 -10.86 -5.04
N GLY A 28 -20.46 -11.78 -5.72
CA GLY A 28 -20.18 -11.69 -7.16
C GLY A 28 -18.94 -10.88 -7.55
N GLY A 29 -18.20 -10.30 -6.60
CA GLY A 29 -16.94 -9.60 -6.91
C GLY A 29 -15.84 -10.54 -7.39
N ALA A 30 -15.79 -11.77 -6.88
CA ALA A 30 -14.84 -12.79 -7.35
C ALA A 30 -15.13 -13.21 -8.79
N GLU A 31 -16.39 -13.52 -9.09
CA GLU A 31 -16.89 -13.82 -10.45
C GLU A 31 -16.61 -12.66 -11.40
N PHE A 32 -16.94 -11.42 -11.00
CA PHE A 32 -16.68 -10.23 -11.80
C PHE A 32 -15.20 -10.02 -12.09
N LEU A 33 -14.31 -10.27 -11.12
CA LEU A 33 -12.86 -10.19 -11.31
C LEU A 33 -12.34 -11.28 -12.26
N LEU A 34 -12.88 -12.49 -12.19
CA LEU A 34 -12.48 -13.61 -13.04
C LEU A 34 -13.11 -13.57 -14.44
N ALA A 35 -14.25 -12.91 -14.60
CA ALA A 35 -14.99 -12.86 -15.87
C ALA A 35 -14.24 -12.07 -16.95
N SER A 36 -14.03 -12.66 -18.12
CA SER A 36 -13.54 -11.93 -19.29
C SER A 36 -14.58 -10.89 -19.71
N GLY A 37 -14.18 -9.63 -19.86
CA GLY A 37 -15.13 -8.52 -20.06
C GLY A 37 -15.84 -8.57 -21.41
N ASP A 38 -17.17 -8.55 -21.41
CA ASP A 38 -17.97 -8.25 -22.59
C ASP A 38 -17.98 -6.74 -22.86
N ARG A 39 -17.92 -6.34 -24.14
CA ARG A 39 -17.90 -4.93 -24.54
C ARG A 39 -19.30 -4.30 -24.39
N HIS A 40 -19.53 -3.56 -23.31
CA HIS A 40 -20.76 -2.78 -23.05
C HIS A 40 -20.43 -1.32 -22.67
N LEU A 41 -21.44 -0.46 -22.44
CA LEU A 41 -21.23 0.99 -22.18
C LEU A 41 -20.27 1.32 -21.01
N LEU A 42 -20.11 0.41 -20.04
CA LEU A 42 -19.18 0.56 -18.91
C LEU A 42 -17.81 -0.11 -19.15
N TRP A 43 -17.51 -0.48 -20.40
CA TRP A 43 -16.29 -1.17 -20.80
C TRP A 43 -15.00 -0.57 -20.23
N PRO A 44 -14.75 0.76 -20.27
CA PRO A 44 -13.52 1.31 -19.70
C PRO A 44 -13.35 1.06 -18.20
N LEU A 45 -14.46 1.04 -17.44
CA LEU A 45 -14.46 0.73 -16.01
C LEU A 45 -14.26 -0.76 -15.77
N VAL A 46 -14.94 -1.61 -16.53
CA VAL A 46 -14.82 -3.07 -16.43
C VAL A 46 -13.45 -3.54 -16.88
N ALA A 47 -12.82 -2.85 -17.82
CA ALA A 47 -11.52 -3.23 -18.33
C ALA A 47 -10.39 -2.87 -17.33
N ASN A 48 -10.53 -1.81 -16.52
CA ASN A 48 -9.64 -1.51 -15.38
C ASN A 48 -10.21 -2.02 -14.04
N LYS A 49 -11.04 -3.07 -14.06
CA LYS A 49 -11.65 -3.62 -12.84
C LYS A 49 -10.62 -4.08 -11.82
N GLU A 50 -9.47 -4.61 -12.26
CA GLU A 50 -8.41 -5.04 -11.36
C GLU A 50 -7.83 -3.85 -10.58
N GLY A 51 -7.57 -2.74 -11.26
CA GLY A 51 -7.06 -1.51 -10.65
C GLY A 51 -8.05 -0.87 -9.68
N LEU A 52 -9.35 -0.97 -9.97
CA LEU A 52 -10.42 -0.39 -9.15
C LEU A 52 -10.82 -1.26 -7.96
N MET A 53 -11.02 -2.57 -8.17
CA MET A 53 -11.45 -3.50 -7.11
C MET A 53 -10.34 -3.77 -6.09
N SER A 54 -9.09 -3.49 -6.44
CA SER A 54 -7.95 -3.59 -5.53
C SER A 54 -7.74 -2.36 -4.65
N LEU A 55 -8.44 -1.24 -4.89
CA LEU A 55 -8.27 -0.02 -4.08
C LEU A 55 -8.58 -0.25 -2.59
N PRO A 56 -9.73 -0.89 -2.19
CA PRO A 56 -10.01 -1.15 -0.78
C PRO A 56 -8.96 -2.03 -0.07
N PRO A 57 -8.55 -3.21 -0.61
CA PRO A 57 -7.53 -4.02 0.04
C PRO A 57 -6.16 -3.33 0.11
N TYR A 58 -5.78 -2.52 -0.88
CA TYR A 58 -4.54 -1.73 -0.80
C TYR A 58 -4.61 -0.64 0.28
N CYS A 59 -5.76 0.02 0.43
CA CYS A 59 -5.99 0.94 1.54
C CYS A 59 -5.93 0.21 2.90
N ALA A 60 -6.39 -1.04 2.97
CA ALA A 60 -6.32 -1.86 4.16
C ALA A 60 -4.88 -2.17 4.58
N ILE A 61 -4.01 -2.55 3.63
CA ILE A 61 -2.58 -2.79 3.87
C ILE A 61 -1.89 -1.49 4.31
N TYR A 62 -2.16 -0.37 3.62
CA TYR A 62 -1.60 0.92 4.01
C TYR A 62 -2.01 1.32 5.43
N CYS A 63 -3.27 1.15 5.79
CA CYS A 63 -3.78 1.46 7.13
C CYS A 63 -3.15 0.55 8.20
N ALA A 64 -2.93 -0.73 7.89
CA ALA A 64 -2.19 -1.65 8.76
C ALA A 64 -0.75 -1.15 8.98
N GLY A 65 -0.05 -0.83 7.89
CA GLY A 65 1.30 -0.27 7.94
C GLY A 65 1.37 1.05 8.72
N ALA A 66 0.40 1.94 8.57
CA ALA A 66 0.31 3.17 9.34
C ALA A 66 0.07 2.91 10.83
N ALA A 67 -0.78 1.94 11.17
CA ALA A 67 -1.02 1.55 12.57
C ALA A 67 0.24 0.96 13.22
N ILE A 68 0.95 0.08 12.51
CA ILE A 68 2.25 -0.48 12.94
C ILE A 68 3.27 0.65 13.09
N GLY A 69 3.40 1.53 12.08
CA GLY A 69 4.32 2.65 12.08
C GLY A 69 4.10 3.63 13.23
N ARG A 70 2.84 3.90 13.62
CA ARG A 70 2.55 4.72 14.82
C ARG A 70 3.06 4.06 16.09
N ARG A 71 2.92 2.74 16.25
CA ARG A 71 3.45 2.02 17.40
C ARG A 71 4.99 2.05 17.43
N LEU A 72 5.63 1.92 16.26
CA LEU A 72 7.09 1.96 16.13
C LEU A 72 7.69 3.37 16.38
N ARG A 73 6.97 4.44 16.03
CA ARG A 73 7.43 5.84 16.23
C ARG A 73 7.38 6.33 17.67
N VAL A 74 6.64 5.66 18.56
CA VAL A 74 6.57 6.05 19.99
C VAL A 74 7.91 5.83 20.72
N GLY A 75 8.89 5.16 20.09
CA GLY A 75 10.27 5.02 20.62
C GLY A 75 11.33 5.93 19.98
N THR A 76 10.96 7.00 19.25
CA THR A 76 11.92 7.88 18.54
C THR A 76 12.35 9.14 19.28
N GLU A 77 11.80 9.43 20.47
CA GLU A 77 12.48 10.31 21.42
C GLU A 77 13.79 9.63 21.85
N ARG A 78 14.89 10.38 21.98
CA ARG A 78 16.20 9.87 22.42
C ARG A 78 16.05 9.18 23.78
N GLN A 79 15.74 7.89 23.77
CA GLN A 79 15.82 7.07 24.98
C GLN A 79 17.30 6.75 25.25
N PRO A 80 17.74 6.81 26.51
CA PRO A 80 19.09 6.41 26.86
C PRO A 80 19.34 4.94 26.47
N PRO A 81 20.59 4.58 26.13
CA PRO A 81 20.95 3.30 25.52
C PRO A 81 20.48 2.05 26.30
N ASP A 82 20.26 2.18 27.61
CA ASP A 82 19.85 1.07 28.48
C ASP A 82 18.39 0.61 28.31
N LEU A 83 17.54 1.39 27.62
CA LEU A 83 16.10 1.11 27.41
C LEU A 83 15.75 0.61 25.99
N VAL A 84 16.72 0.54 25.08
CA VAL A 84 16.50 0.16 23.66
C VAL A 84 16.32 -1.36 23.49
N ALA A 85 16.92 -2.16 24.38
CA ALA A 85 16.82 -3.62 24.36
C ALA A 85 15.39 -4.16 24.60
N PRO A 86 14.57 -3.68 25.57
CA PRO A 86 13.21 -4.17 25.76
C PRO A 86 12.21 -3.68 24.68
N ALA A 87 12.39 -2.47 24.13
CA ALA A 87 11.50 -1.95 23.08
C ALA A 87 11.69 -2.69 21.74
N THR A 88 12.92 -3.08 21.40
CA THR A 88 13.21 -3.89 20.21
C THR A 88 12.75 -5.35 20.36
N ALA A 89 12.69 -5.89 21.59
CA ALA A 89 12.11 -7.20 21.85
C ALA A 89 10.58 -7.24 21.63
N SER A 90 9.86 -6.13 21.92
CA SER A 90 8.40 -6.02 21.78
C SER A 90 7.88 -6.21 20.35
N HIS A 91 8.69 -5.89 19.33
CA HIS A 91 8.28 -5.96 17.91
C HIS A 91 8.69 -7.26 17.20
N ARG A 92 9.60 -8.06 17.78
CA ARG A 92 10.05 -9.34 17.21
C ARG A 92 8.96 -10.40 17.25
N GLY A 93 8.20 -10.48 18.35
CA GLY A 93 7.12 -11.46 18.53
C GLY A 93 6.01 -11.35 17.47
N PRO A 94 5.42 -10.16 17.26
CA PRO A 94 4.39 -9.96 16.23
C PRO A 94 4.90 -10.16 14.80
N ALA A 95 6.12 -9.72 14.47
CA ALA A 95 6.70 -9.88 13.14
C ALA A 95 7.01 -11.35 12.81
N MET A 96 7.54 -12.10 13.78
CA MET A 96 7.78 -13.54 13.67
C MET A 96 6.45 -14.30 13.59
N GLY A 97 5.47 -13.96 14.43
CA GLY A 97 4.13 -14.55 14.42
C GLY A 97 3.39 -14.31 13.11
N LEU A 98 3.49 -13.11 12.54
CA LEU A 98 2.90 -12.80 11.23
C LEU A 98 3.62 -13.51 10.09
N THR A 99 4.94 -13.69 10.20
CA THR A 99 5.75 -14.45 9.23
C THR A 99 5.38 -15.93 9.25
N VAL A 100 5.32 -16.55 10.43
CA VAL A 100 4.84 -17.93 10.59
C VAL A 100 3.41 -18.06 10.09
N ALA A 101 2.55 -17.09 10.40
CA ALA A 101 1.19 -17.04 9.91
C ALA A 101 1.12 -16.97 8.37
N SER A 102 1.94 -16.15 7.72
CA SER A 102 1.94 -16.03 6.25
C SER A 102 2.45 -17.25 5.50
N VAL A 103 3.22 -18.13 6.16
CA VAL A 103 3.69 -19.39 5.56
C VAL A 103 2.72 -20.53 5.87
N LYS A 104 2.13 -20.54 7.08
CA LYS A 104 1.33 -21.65 7.58
C LYS A 104 -0.18 -21.48 7.33
N LEU A 105 -0.74 -20.27 7.40
CA LEU A 105 -2.18 -20.04 7.21
C LEU A 105 -2.65 -20.10 5.75
N PRO A 106 -1.93 -19.57 4.74
CA PRO A 106 -2.44 -19.60 3.37
C PRO A 106 -2.72 -21.01 2.80
N PRO A 107 -1.88 -22.04 3.02
CA PRO A 107 -2.25 -23.40 2.60
C PRO A 107 -3.40 -24.02 3.42
N ILE A 108 -3.77 -23.43 4.56
CA ILE A 108 -4.83 -23.93 5.46
C ILE A 108 -6.17 -23.21 5.21
N VAL A 109 -6.16 -21.96 4.71
CA VAL A 109 -7.37 -21.12 4.59
C VAL A 109 -7.75 -20.83 3.13
N THR A 110 -6.84 -20.26 2.34
CA THR A 110 -7.06 -19.93 0.92
C THR A 110 -5.71 -19.72 0.23
N GLU A 111 -5.50 -20.37 -0.93
CA GLU A 111 -4.32 -20.14 -1.75
C GLU A 111 -4.21 -18.65 -2.15
N PRO A 112 -3.05 -17.98 -1.95
CA PRO A 112 -2.92 -16.55 -2.23
C PRO A 112 -3.23 -16.20 -3.69
N SER A 113 -4.27 -15.40 -3.91
CA SER A 113 -4.62 -14.91 -5.25
C SER A 113 -4.50 -13.40 -5.31
N ARG A 114 -3.54 -12.92 -6.12
CA ARG A 114 -3.35 -11.48 -6.36
C ARG A 114 -4.55 -10.85 -7.04
N LEU A 115 -5.25 -11.61 -7.89
CA LEU A 115 -6.39 -11.11 -8.67
C LEU A 115 -7.58 -10.87 -7.76
N LEU A 116 -7.83 -11.80 -6.84
CA LEU A 116 -8.95 -11.73 -5.90
C LEU A 116 -8.66 -10.85 -4.69
N PHE A 117 -7.40 -10.54 -4.39
CA PHE A 117 -7.01 -9.89 -3.13
C PHE A 117 -7.60 -10.61 -1.91
N ASN A 118 -7.54 -11.94 -1.94
CA ASN A 118 -8.13 -12.76 -0.88
C ASN A 118 -7.35 -12.64 0.44
N ALA A 119 -7.90 -13.20 1.51
CA ALA A 119 -7.29 -13.15 2.84
C ALA A 119 -5.87 -13.73 2.85
N GLY A 120 -5.64 -14.84 2.15
CA GLY A 120 -4.30 -15.42 1.98
C GLY A 120 -3.29 -14.42 1.41
N PHE A 121 -3.63 -13.76 0.31
CA PHE A 121 -2.78 -12.75 -0.31
C PHE A 121 -2.52 -11.55 0.60
N LEU A 122 -3.56 -11.02 1.26
CA LEU A 122 -3.44 -9.89 2.19
C LEU A 122 -2.49 -10.19 3.36
N ILE A 123 -2.61 -11.38 3.96
CA ILE A 123 -1.74 -11.83 5.07
C ILE A 123 -0.30 -11.96 4.59
N THR A 124 -0.08 -12.55 3.40
CA THR A 124 1.26 -12.67 2.82
C THR A 124 1.90 -11.31 2.54
N CYS A 125 1.15 -10.37 1.96
CA CYS A 125 1.65 -9.01 1.74
C CYS A 125 2.01 -8.30 3.06
N LEU A 126 1.15 -8.39 4.07
CA LEU A 126 1.40 -7.75 5.36
C LEU A 126 2.62 -8.35 6.06
N ALA A 127 2.80 -9.68 5.96
CA ALA A 127 3.98 -10.35 6.49
C ALA A 127 5.26 -9.95 5.75
N ALA A 128 5.23 -9.88 4.42
CA ALA A 128 6.37 -9.38 3.65
C ALA A 128 6.76 -7.94 4.07
N CYS A 129 5.77 -7.06 4.28
CA CYS A 129 6.03 -5.72 4.81
C CYS A 129 6.68 -5.76 6.21
N CYS A 130 6.18 -6.63 7.10
CA CYS A 130 6.76 -6.82 8.44
C CYS A 130 8.19 -7.39 8.39
N GLN A 131 8.49 -8.28 7.44
CA GLN A 131 9.84 -8.82 7.22
C GLN A 131 10.81 -7.73 6.78
N VAL A 132 10.41 -6.87 5.84
CA VAL A 132 11.23 -5.72 5.41
C VAL A 132 11.49 -4.78 6.60
N LEU A 133 10.46 -4.49 7.42
CA LEU A 133 10.65 -3.70 8.63
C LEU A 133 11.63 -4.37 9.61
N LEU A 134 11.49 -5.68 9.84
CA LEU A 134 12.42 -6.44 10.68
C LEU A 134 13.85 -6.35 10.14
N MET A 135 14.05 -6.57 8.84
CA MET A 135 15.36 -6.46 8.19
C MET A 135 15.95 -5.06 8.37
N LEU A 136 15.16 -4.00 8.17
CA LEU A 136 15.61 -2.63 8.39
C LEU A 136 15.96 -2.35 9.86
N THR A 137 15.22 -2.91 10.82
CA THR A 137 15.55 -2.77 12.26
C THR A 137 16.81 -3.53 12.63
N ILE A 138 17.02 -4.73 12.10
CA ILE A 138 18.25 -5.51 12.28
C ILE A 138 19.43 -4.75 11.66
N GLY A 139 19.27 -4.25 10.43
CA GLY A 139 20.28 -3.43 9.76
C GLY A 139 20.66 -2.20 10.58
N ARG A 140 19.69 -1.52 11.20
CA ARG A 140 19.96 -0.40 12.12
C ARG A 140 20.69 -0.80 13.40
N LEU A 141 20.43 -2.01 13.92
CA LEU A 141 21.11 -2.53 15.11
C LEU A 141 22.54 -2.99 14.80
N LEU A 142 22.76 -3.60 13.63
CA LEU A 142 24.07 -4.07 13.18
C LEU A 142 24.95 -2.93 12.67
N CYS A 143 24.38 -1.99 11.93
CA CYS A 143 25.06 -0.80 11.41
C CYS A 143 24.87 0.37 12.39
N LEU A 144 25.58 0.30 13.52
CA LEU A 144 25.65 1.35 14.53
C LEU A 144 26.10 2.69 13.91
N GLY A 145 25.23 3.71 14.00
CA GLY A 145 25.64 5.12 14.13
C GLY A 145 25.66 6.02 12.90
N SER A 146 25.82 5.51 11.67
CA SER A 146 26.28 6.37 10.56
C SER A 146 25.43 6.36 9.28
N ILE A 147 24.15 6.01 9.35
CA ILE A 147 23.28 6.22 8.18
C ILE A 147 22.91 7.70 8.12
N ASP A 148 23.64 8.44 7.30
CA ASP A 148 23.31 9.80 6.94
C ASP A 148 21.88 9.85 6.40
N ARG A 149 21.01 10.63 7.03
CA ARG A 149 19.57 10.70 6.71
C ARG A 149 19.28 11.54 5.46
N SER A 150 20.20 11.53 4.50
CA SER A 150 20.04 12.22 3.23
C SER A 150 19.02 11.47 2.37
N CYS A 151 17.75 11.74 2.65
CA CYS A 151 16.64 11.24 1.85
C CYS A 151 16.57 12.05 0.57
N SER A 152 16.57 11.39 -0.59
CA SER A 152 16.40 12.11 -1.85
C SER A 152 15.07 12.89 -1.83
N PRO A 153 14.98 14.08 -2.44
CA PRO A 153 13.75 14.85 -2.47
C PRO A 153 12.56 14.06 -3.01
N VAL A 154 12.80 13.20 -4.01
CA VAL A 154 11.80 12.30 -4.59
C VAL A 154 11.30 11.29 -3.56
N LEU A 155 12.19 10.63 -2.82
CA LEU A 155 11.80 9.66 -1.80
C LEU A 155 11.07 10.32 -0.63
N ALA A 156 11.46 11.53 -0.25
CA ALA A 156 10.76 12.33 0.74
C ALA A 156 9.33 12.69 0.27
N LEU A 157 9.16 12.99 -1.02
CA LEU A 157 7.86 13.30 -1.61
C LEU A 157 6.96 12.06 -1.68
N ILE A 158 7.49 10.94 -2.17
CA ILE A 158 6.80 9.63 -2.16
C ILE A 158 6.38 9.27 -0.74
N GLY A 159 7.24 9.47 0.26
CA GLY A 159 6.92 9.20 1.66
C GLY A 159 5.71 9.99 2.19
N ARG A 160 5.45 11.19 1.65
CA ARG A 160 4.30 12.03 2.05
C ARG A 160 3.00 11.60 1.38
N CYS A 161 3.05 11.12 0.15
CA CYS A 161 1.87 10.77 -0.66
C CYS A 161 1.80 9.27 -1.04
N SER A 162 2.49 8.40 -0.31
CA SER A 162 2.74 7.01 -0.72
C SER A 162 1.49 6.21 -1.08
N LEU A 163 0.40 6.34 -0.32
CA LEU A 163 -0.88 5.69 -0.67
C LEU A 163 -1.40 6.19 -2.01
N ALA A 164 -1.53 7.50 -2.17
CA ALA A 164 -2.09 8.09 -3.38
C ALA A 164 -1.21 7.80 -4.61
N TYR A 165 0.11 7.83 -4.44
CA TYR A 165 1.06 7.50 -5.49
C TYR A 165 0.96 6.02 -5.89
N PHE A 166 0.83 5.13 -4.91
CA PHE A 166 0.64 3.70 -5.14
C PHE A 166 -0.68 3.41 -5.87
N LEU A 167 -1.80 3.99 -5.44
CA LEU A 167 -3.10 3.80 -6.09
C LEU A 167 -3.10 4.37 -7.50
N LEU A 168 -2.45 5.52 -7.73
CA LEU A 168 -2.28 6.10 -9.06
C LEU A 168 -1.48 5.16 -9.97
N ALA A 169 -0.37 4.61 -9.49
CA ALA A 169 0.43 3.63 -10.23
C ALA A 169 -0.40 2.40 -10.63
N ASN A 170 -1.19 1.88 -9.69
CA ASN A 170 -2.06 0.74 -9.94
C ASN A 170 -3.11 1.03 -11.02
N LEU A 171 -3.76 2.20 -10.96
CA LEU A 171 -4.75 2.62 -11.96
C LEU A 171 -4.11 2.88 -13.33
N LEU A 172 -2.93 3.52 -13.37
CA LEU A 172 -2.18 3.77 -14.60
C LEU A 172 -1.69 2.48 -15.25
N THR A 173 -1.28 1.49 -14.46
CA THR A 173 -0.91 0.16 -14.97
C THR A 173 -2.09 -0.48 -15.69
N GLY A 174 -3.27 -0.43 -15.07
CA GLY A 174 -4.50 -0.86 -15.74
C GLY A 174 -4.77 -0.07 -17.02
N ALA A 175 -4.64 1.26 -17.00
CA ALA A 175 -4.84 2.09 -18.19
C ALA A 175 -3.88 1.73 -19.33
N VAL A 176 -2.60 1.44 -19.05
CA VAL A 176 -1.62 1.00 -20.06
C VAL A 176 -2.02 -0.36 -20.64
N ASN A 177 -2.46 -1.30 -19.81
CA ASN A 177 -2.94 -2.61 -20.28
C ASN A 177 -4.24 -2.53 -21.10
N LEU A 178 -4.97 -1.41 -21.03
CA LEU A 178 -6.15 -1.16 -21.86
C LEU A 178 -5.81 -0.52 -23.20
N THR A 179 -4.80 0.33 -23.24
CA THR A 179 -4.40 1.03 -24.46
C THR A 179 -3.47 0.19 -25.32
N VAL A 180 -2.68 -0.67 -24.69
CA VAL A 180 -1.69 -1.53 -25.33
C VAL A 180 -1.91 -2.96 -24.88
N ASP A 181 -2.03 -3.89 -25.82
CA ASP A 181 -2.03 -5.32 -25.51
C ASP A 181 -0.61 -5.74 -25.10
N THR A 182 -0.27 -5.47 -23.85
CA THR A 182 1.07 -5.71 -23.29
C THR A 182 1.43 -7.19 -23.26
N VAL A 183 0.44 -8.09 -23.29
CA VAL A 183 0.64 -9.55 -23.26
C VAL A 183 1.03 -10.07 -24.65
N ALA A 184 0.47 -9.50 -25.72
CA ALA A 184 0.80 -9.91 -27.09
C ALA A 184 2.15 -9.37 -27.60
N ILE A 185 2.79 -8.44 -26.90
CA ILE A 185 4.07 -7.86 -27.32
C ILE A 185 5.21 -8.89 -27.15
N SER A 186 5.68 -9.42 -28.27
CA SER A 186 6.83 -10.33 -28.32
C SER A 186 8.18 -9.60 -28.33
N ASP A 187 8.19 -8.31 -28.73
CA ASP A 187 9.42 -7.51 -28.80
C ASP A 187 9.79 -6.91 -27.44
N LYS A 188 10.92 -7.37 -26.89
CA LYS A 188 11.46 -6.92 -25.60
C LYS A 188 11.82 -5.43 -25.59
N LEU A 189 12.27 -4.88 -26.72
CA LEU A 189 12.66 -3.48 -26.80
C LEU A 189 11.43 -2.58 -26.68
N VAL A 190 10.34 -2.94 -27.36
CA VAL A 190 9.05 -2.24 -27.28
C VAL A 190 8.49 -2.34 -25.87
N ALA A 191 8.50 -3.52 -25.26
CA ALA A 191 8.03 -3.71 -23.89
C ALA A 191 8.82 -2.86 -22.87
N MET A 192 10.15 -2.81 -22.98
CA MET A 192 10.99 -1.95 -22.15
C MET A 192 10.71 -0.46 -22.42
N GLY A 193 10.52 -0.07 -23.67
CA GLY A 193 10.14 1.30 -24.03
C GLY A 193 8.83 1.73 -23.36
N ILE A 194 7.80 0.88 -23.40
CA ILE A 194 6.52 1.13 -22.71
C ILE A 194 6.73 1.28 -21.21
N LEU A 195 7.51 0.38 -20.59
CA LEU A 195 7.82 0.44 -19.16
C LEU A 195 8.55 1.73 -18.77
N ILE A 196 9.52 2.17 -19.58
CA ILE A 196 10.27 3.42 -19.36
C ILE A 196 9.34 4.63 -19.47
N VAL A 197 8.52 4.70 -20.52
CA VAL A 197 7.55 5.79 -20.70
C VAL A 197 6.56 5.82 -19.53
N TYR A 198 6.04 4.66 -19.14
CA TYR A 198 5.17 4.53 -17.96
C TYR A 198 5.85 5.06 -16.69
N LEU A 199 7.10 4.67 -16.42
CA LEU A 199 7.84 5.13 -15.24
C LEU A 199 8.10 6.64 -15.27
N ILE A 200 8.43 7.21 -16.43
CA ILE A 200 8.61 8.66 -16.59
C ILE A 200 7.30 9.40 -16.29
N CYS A 201 6.18 8.96 -16.89
CA CYS A 201 4.87 9.55 -16.64
C CYS A 201 4.47 9.44 -15.16
N LEU A 202 4.73 8.28 -14.54
CA LEU A 202 4.40 8.05 -13.14
C LEU A 202 5.23 8.95 -12.23
N VAL A 203 6.55 9.02 -12.40
CA VAL A 203 7.41 9.91 -11.61
C VAL A 203 7.07 11.38 -11.87
N GLY A 204 6.79 11.77 -13.11
CA GLY A 204 6.37 13.11 -13.48
C GLY A 204 5.05 13.55 -12.83
N SER A 205 4.18 12.61 -12.44
CA SER A 205 2.93 12.92 -11.74
C SER A 205 3.12 13.29 -10.25
N LEU A 206 4.28 12.99 -9.65
CA LEU A 206 4.54 13.19 -8.21
C LEU A 206 4.38 14.65 -7.74
N PRO A 207 4.95 15.66 -8.42
CA PRO A 207 4.79 17.06 -8.01
C PRO A 207 3.34 17.49 -8.03
N LEU A 208 2.60 17.14 -9.10
CA LEU A 208 1.17 17.45 -9.23
C LEU A 208 0.36 16.81 -8.11
N LEU A 209 0.59 15.52 -7.85
CA LEU A 209 -0.07 14.80 -6.77
C LEU A 209 0.21 15.43 -5.40
N SER A 210 1.46 15.85 -5.17
CA SER A 210 1.85 16.51 -3.93
C SER A 210 1.15 17.86 -3.74
N MET A 211 1.00 18.65 -4.82
CA MET A 211 0.30 19.94 -4.81
C MET A 211 -1.19 19.76 -4.51
N VAL A 212 -1.85 18.81 -5.17
CA VAL A 212 -3.28 18.51 -4.96
C VAL A 212 -3.55 18.10 -3.51
N ILE A 213 -2.75 17.18 -2.98
CA ILE A 213 -2.90 16.72 -1.59
C ILE A 213 -2.63 17.87 -0.61
N GLY A 214 -1.61 18.69 -0.86
CA GLY A 214 -1.28 19.85 -0.03
C GLY A 214 -2.43 20.87 0.03
N ALA A 215 -2.99 21.23 -1.13
CA ALA A 215 -4.13 22.14 -1.21
C ALA A 215 -5.37 21.59 -0.49
N TRP A 216 -5.62 20.28 -0.62
CA TRP A 216 -6.75 19.63 0.04
C TRP A 216 -6.60 19.62 1.57
N GLN A 217 -5.40 19.36 2.07
CA GLN A 217 -5.10 19.42 3.51
C GLN A 217 -5.27 20.83 4.08
N GLN A 218 -4.82 21.86 3.36
CA GLN A 218 -4.98 23.26 3.78
C GLN A 218 -6.47 23.65 3.88
N ARG A 219 -7.29 23.26 2.91
CA ARG A 219 -8.75 23.50 2.95
C ARG A 219 -9.42 22.79 4.12
N GLY A 220 -9.04 21.55 4.42
CA GLY A 220 -9.56 20.81 5.58
C GLY A 220 -9.23 21.46 6.92
N LEU A 221 -8.03 22.04 7.07
CA LEU A 221 -7.62 22.76 8.28
C LEU A 221 -8.35 24.11 8.42
N ALA A 222 -8.55 24.83 7.33
CA ALA A 222 -9.31 26.09 7.33
C ALA A 222 -10.77 25.89 7.77
N GLY A 223 -11.43 24.83 7.28
CA GLY A 223 -12.81 24.49 7.68
C GLY A 223 -12.95 24.01 9.13
N SER A 224 -11.87 23.50 9.75
CA SER A 224 -11.84 23.10 11.16
C SER A 224 -11.71 24.31 12.09
N ARG A 225 -10.87 25.30 11.73
CA ARG A 225 -10.71 26.55 12.51
C ARG A 225 -11.99 27.39 12.53
N SER A 226 -12.69 27.50 11.40
CA SER A 226 -13.96 28.21 11.31
C SER A 226 -15.12 27.59 12.11
N LYS A 227 -14.99 26.34 12.57
CA LYS A 227 -15.99 25.68 13.44
C LYS A 227 -15.64 25.76 14.93
N ALA A 228 -14.43 26.22 15.25
CA ALA A 228 -13.94 26.36 16.62
C ALA A 228 -14.03 27.81 17.13
N GLU A 229 -14.36 28.76 16.24
CA GLU A 229 -14.74 30.15 16.53
C GLU A 229 -16.26 30.28 16.48
#